data_AF-A0A8B8F6C3-F1
#
_entry.id   AF-A0A8B8F6C3-F1
#
_cell.length_a   1.000
_cell.length_b   1.000
_cell.length_c   1.000
_cell.angle_alpha   90.00
_cell.angle_beta   90.00
_cell.angle_gamma   90.00
#
_symmetry.space_group_name_H-M   'P 1'
#
loop_
_entity.id
_entity.type
_entity.pdbx_description
1 polymer ?
#
loop_
_entity_poly.entity_id
_entity_poly.type
_entity_poly.pdbx_seq_one_letter_code
_entity_poly.pdbx_strand_id
1 'polypeptide(L)'
;MFVFFFLENDSLRPCNVEDLICLSQKNQVFNNFIPTEQTAFFSKEPPGLKCDCMPDCLHQMYMSELTIAEPTISSILNSSSSILIDVHFKQSTCILYRSDLVLGWLDLLVSFGGCAGLFLGASLLSFIELIYFLTWRVYYHWRRKPSKRMKLKKWREHKIVKGPLSDSMNSQSIIY
;
A
#
# COMPACT_ATOMS: atom_id res chain seq x y z
N MET A 1 -18.41 37.67 -18.38
CA MET A 1 -18.08 37.05 -19.68
C MET A 1 -16.59 37.22 -19.88
N PHE A 2 -15.81 36.20 -19.52
CA PHE A 2 -14.35 36.23 -19.67
C PHE A 2 -14.03 35.81 -21.10
N VAL A 3 -13.53 36.75 -21.91
CA VAL A 3 -13.05 36.47 -23.27
C VAL A 3 -11.57 36.13 -23.15
N PHE A 4 -11.23 34.84 -23.29
CA PHE A 4 -9.85 34.41 -23.38
C PHE A 4 -9.29 34.80 -24.75
N PHE A 5 -8.37 35.75 -24.79
CA PHE A 5 -7.58 36.04 -25.98
C PHE A 5 -6.49 34.97 -26.09
N PHE A 6 -6.65 34.03 -27.02
CA PHE A 6 -5.58 33.08 -27.35
C PHE A 6 -4.45 33.83 -28.07
N LEU A 7 -3.21 33.54 -27.68
CA LEU A 7 -2.01 34.03 -28.36
C LEU A 7 -1.97 33.49 -29.79
N GLU A 8 -1.51 34.36 -30.68
CA GLU A 8 -1.45 34.21 -32.13
C GLU A 8 -0.96 32.82 -32.55
N ASN A 9 -1.80 32.11 -33.29
CA ASN A 9 -1.46 30.83 -33.89
C ASN A 9 -1.35 31.08 -35.40
N ASP A 10 -0.19 30.82 -36.00
CA ASP A 10 0.16 31.15 -37.40
C ASP A 10 -0.78 30.56 -38.47
N SER A 11 -1.67 29.66 -38.06
CA SER A 11 -2.59 28.94 -38.96
C SER A 11 -3.93 29.65 -39.19
N LEU A 12 -4.24 30.72 -38.45
CA LEU A 12 -5.54 31.38 -38.48
C LEU A 12 -5.39 32.91 -38.47
N ARG A 13 -6.21 33.60 -39.28
CA ARG A 13 -6.29 35.07 -39.23
C ARG A 13 -6.72 35.51 -37.84
N PRO A 14 -6.20 36.62 -37.30
CA PRO A 14 -6.68 37.19 -36.05
C PRO A 14 -8.17 37.56 -36.18
N CYS A 15 -8.95 37.30 -35.14
CA CYS A 15 -10.37 37.68 -35.10
C CYS A 15 -10.53 39.19 -35.20
N ASN A 16 -11.47 39.64 -36.03
CA ASN A 16 -11.77 41.07 -36.20
C ASN A 16 -13.09 41.46 -35.51
N VAL A 17 -13.45 42.74 -35.53
CA VAL A 17 -14.68 43.28 -34.92
C VAL A 17 -15.94 42.59 -35.45
N GLU A 18 -15.95 42.21 -36.73
CA GLU A 18 -17.06 41.48 -37.35
C GLU A 18 -17.25 40.07 -36.76
N ASP A 19 -16.15 39.42 -36.36
CA ASP A 19 -16.16 38.05 -35.81
C ASP A 19 -16.68 38.03 -34.35
N LEU A 20 -16.69 39.16 -33.64
CA LEU A 20 -17.29 39.27 -32.30
C LEU A 20 -18.80 38.99 -32.30
N ILE A 21 -19.49 39.30 -33.40
CA ILE A 21 -20.93 39.03 -33.54
C ILE A 21 -21.16 37.51 -33.54
N CYS A 22 -20.33 36.76 -34.26
CA CYS A 22 -20.38 35.30 -34.29
C CYS A 22 -20.09 34.69 -32.90
N LEU A 23 -19.05 35.18 -32.22
CA LEU A 23 -18.70 34.74 -30.86
C LEU A 23 -19.82 35.01 -29.86
N SER A 24 -20.46 36.19 -29.93
CA SER A 24 -21.60 36.55 -29.09
C SER A 24 -22.81 35.63 -29.32
N GLN A 25 -23.13 35.32 -30.58
CA GLN A 25 -24.24 34.42 -30.92
C GLN A 25 -24.00 32.97 -30.45
N LYS A 26 -22.73 32.54 -30.40
CA LYS A 26 -22.33 31.20 -29.98
C LYS A 26 -21.80 31.14 -28.55
N ASN A 27 -22.01 32.17 -27.76
CA ASN A 27 -21.53 32.30 -26.38
C ASN A 27 -21.90 31.08 -25.49
N GLN A 28 -23.06 30.47 -25.71
CA GLN A 28 -23.49 29.25 -25.00
C GLN A 28 -22.60 28.03 -25.28
N VAL A 29 -22.00 27.92 -26.46
CA VAL A 29 -21.07 26.84 -26.81
C VAL A 29 -19.69 27.11 -26.18
N PHE A 30 -19.24 28.36 -26.22
CA PHE A 30 -17.90 28.72 -25.73
C PHE A 30 -17.80 28.82 -24.20
N ASN A 31 -18.89 29.13 -23.50
CA ASN A 31 -18.90 29.20 -22.03
C ASN A 31 -19.04 27.85 -21.34
N ASN A 32 -19.44 26.81 -22.06
CA ASN A 32 -19.69 25.49 -21.49
C ASN A 32 -18.60 24.52 -21.94
N PHE A 33 -18.03 23.79 -20.99
CA PHE A 33 -17.07 22.72 -21.24
C PHE A 33 -17.72 21.36 -21.01
N ILE A 34 -17.54 20.42 -21.94
CA ILE A 34 -18.02 19.05 -21.83
C ILE A 34 -16.83 18.17 -21.43
N PRO A 35 -16.77 17.67 -20.18
CA PRO A 35 -15.73 16.73 -19.78
C PRO A 35 -15.88 15.39 -20.52
N THR A 36 -14.76 14.83 -20.98
CA THR A 36 -14.69 13.54 -21.70
C THR A 36 -15.19 12.36 -20.84
N GLU A 37 -15.14 12.48 -19.52
CA GLU A 37 -15.59 11.49 -18.52
C GLU A 37 -17.07 11.70 -18.09
N GLN A 38 -17.97 11.97 -19.03
CA GLN A 38 -19.41 11.84 -18.75
C GLN A 38 -19.87 10.42 -19.10
N THR A 39 -20.22 9.67 -18.05
CA THR A 39 -20.98 8.44 -18.17
C THR A 39 -22.19 8.67 -19.08
N ALA A 40 -22.58 7.66 -19.85
CA ALA A 40 -23.67 7.66 -20.83
C ALA A 40 -25.09 7.90 -20.22
N PHE A 41 -25.18 8.62 -19.10
CA PHE A 41 -26.37 8.82 -18.28
C PHE A 41 -27.12 10.12 -18.58
N PHE A 42 -26.49 11.12 -19.20
CA PHE A 42 -27.15 12.38 -19.57
C PHE A 42 -27.44 12.45 -21.07
N SER A 43 -28.64 11.97 -21.45
CA SER A 43 -29.13 11.89 -22.84
C SER A 43 -29.52 13.23 -23.49
N LYS A 44 -28.80 14.31 -23.17
CA LYS A 44 -28.85 15.56 -23.94
C LYS A 44 -27.44 16.13 -23.92
N GLU A 45 -26.72 16.03 -25.03
CA GLU A 45 -25.48 16.75 -25.24
C GLU A 45 -25.77 18.26 -25.10
N PRO A 46 -25.37 18.92 -24.00
CA PRO A 46 -25.51 20.36 -23.94
C PRO A 46 -24.56 20.97 -24.98
N PRO A 47 -24.93 22.09 -25.63
CA PRO A 47 -24.00 22.81 -26.50
C PRO A 47 -22.80 23.27 -25.66
N GLY A 48 -21.60 22.78 -26.00
CA GLY A 48 -20.38 23.07 -25.27
C GLY A 48 -19.14 22.64 -26.06
N LEU A 49 -17.98 23.14 -25.65
CA LEU A 49 -16.69 22.74 -26.20
C LEU A 49 -16.26 21.41 -25.59
N LYS A 50 -15.90 20.46 -26.45
CA LYS A 50 -15.19 19.24 -26.06
C LYS A 50 -13.68 19.52 -26.16
N CYS A 51 -13.00 19.61 -25.02
CA CYS A 51 -11.55 19.66 -24.98
C CYS A 51 -11.03 18.45 -24.20
N ASP A 52 -10.06 17.75 -24.77
CA ASP A 52 -9.42 16.59 -24.14
C ASP A 52 -8.23 17.06 -23.28
N CYS A 53 -8.50 17.96 -22.34
CA CYS A 53 -7.49 18.50 -21.45
C CYS A 53 -7.43 17.68 -20.16
N MET A 54 -6.32 16.96 -19.94
CA MET A 54 -6.05 16.31 -18.66
C MET A 54 -5.80 17.38 -17.58
N PRO A 55 -6.33 17.22 -16.35
CA PRO A 55 -6.00 18.12 -15.25
C PRO A 55 -4.49 18.09 -14.96
N ASP A 56 -3.97 19.23 -14.53
CA ASP A 56 -2.57 19.35 -14.15
C ASP A 56 -2.28 18.55 -12.87
N CYS A 57 -1.19 17.79 -12.87
CA CYS A 57 -0.78 17.00 -11.70
C CYS A 57 -0.11 17.87 -10.63
N LEU A 58 0.46 19.01 -11.03
CA LEU A 58 1.13 19.96 -10.14
C LEU A 58 0.44 21.31 -10.26
N HIS A 59 -0.49 21.56 -9.33
CA HIS A 59 -1.24 22.81 -9.31
C HIS A 59 -0.93 23.62 -8.04
N GLN A 60 -0.67 24.92 -8.21
CA GLN A 60 -0.44 25.86 -7.12
C GLN A 60 -1.56 26.89 -7.07
N MET A 61 -2.29 26.93 -5.95
CA MET A 61 -3.37 27.89 -5.71
C MET A 61 -2.95 28.91 -4.66
N TYR A 62 -3.19 30.18 -4.94
CA TYR A 62 -2.99 31.28 -4.00
C TYR A 62 -4.34 31.86 -3.61
N MET A 63 -4.63 31.91 -2.31
CA MET A 63 -5.80 32.61 -1.78
C MET A 63 -5.40 34.06 -1.49
N SER A 64 -5.92 35.00 -2.27
CA SER A 64 -5.66 36.43 -2.08
C SER A 64 -6.69 37.08 -1.16
N GLU A 65 -6.24 37.90 -0.21
CA GLU A 65 -7.08 38.80 0.59
C GLU A 65 -6.79 40.25 0.18
N LEU A 66 -7.83 41.06 -0.03
CA LEU A 66 -7.70 42.47 -0.40
C LEU A 66 -8.04 43.35 0.80
N THR A 67 -7.13 44.26 1.15
CA THR A 67 -7.35 45.28 2.18
C THR A 67 -7.15 46.66 1.56
N ILE A 68 -8.13 47.55 1.75
CA ILE A 68 -8.08 48.93 1.26
C ILE A 68 -7.74 49.82 2.45
N ALA A 69 -6.59 50.51 2.40
CA ALA A 69 -6.21 51.51 3.36
C ALA A 69 -6.57 52.91 2.85
N GLU A 70 -7.07 53.76 3.74
CA GLU A 70 -7.40 55.14 3.39
C GLU A 70 -6.11 55.95 3.16
N PRO A 71 -6.00 56.68 2.04
CA PRO A 71 -4.80 57.46 1.74
C PRO A 71 -4.61 58.58 2.77
N THR A 72 -3.37 58.77 3.22
CA THR A 72 -3.02 59.87 4.13
C THR A 72 -3.21 61.22 3.42
N ILE A 73 -3.67 62.26 4.12
CA ILE A 73 -3.98 63.59 3.55
C ILE A 73 -2.83 64.18 2.69
N SER A 74 -1.58 63.82 3.00
CA SER A 74 -0.39 64.21 2.23
C SER A 74 -0.29 63.59 0.82
N SER A 75 -0.86 62.41 0.58
CA SER A 75 -0.92 61.79 -0.76
C SER A 75 -2.11 62.28 -1.59
N ILE A 76 -3.16 62.82 -0.96
CA ILE A 76 -4.35 63.37 -1.63
C ILE A 76 -4.04 64.70 -2.33
N LEU A 77 -3.15 65.52 -1.76
CA LEU A 77 -2.84 66.86 -2.26
C LEU A 77 -1.99 66.88 -3.55
N ASN A 78 -1.36 65.76 -3.93
CA ASN A 78 -0.47 65.68 -5.11
C ASN A 78 -0.90 64.69 -6.19
N SER A 79 -1.90 63.82 -5.96
CA SER A 79 -2.08 62.64 -6.80
C SER A 79 -3.54 62.19 -6.95
N SER A 80 -4.34 62.94 -7.72
CA SER A 80 -5.72 62.54 -8.06
C SER A 80 -5.81 61.26 -8.91
N SER A 81 -4.67 60.72 -9.37
CA SER A 81 -4.56 59.62 -10.34
C SER A 81 -3.56 58.52 -9.96
N SER A 82 -3.08 58.45 -8.70
CA SER A 82 -2.15 57.40 -8.27
C SER A 82 -2.82 56.32 -7.43
N ILE A 83 -2.62 55.05 -7.78
CA ILE A 83 -3.03 53.89 -6.98
C ILE A 83 -1.76 53.23 -6.44
N LEU A 84 -1.67 53.08 -5.12
CA LEU A 84 -0.61 52.30 -4.47
C LEU A 84 -1.11 50.89 -4.21
N ILE A 85 -0.37 49.89 -4.70
CA ILE A 85 -0.68 48.48 -4.52
C ILE A 85 0.51 47.84 -3.81
N ASP A 86 0.26 47.28 -2.62
CA ASP A 86 1.23 46.49 -1.87
C ASP A 86 0.80 45.02 -1.90
N VAL A 87 1.69 44.13 -2.38
CA VAL A 87 1.43 42.70 -2.50
C VAL A 87 2.43 41.96 -1.63
N HIS A 88 1.95 41.35 -0.55
CA HIS A 88 2.77 40.61 0.38
C HIS A 88 2.14 39.27 0.77
N PHE A 89 2.97 38.30 1.15
CA PHE A 89 2.50 37.03 1.69
C PHE A 89 2.06 37.22 3.14
N LYS A 90 0.82 36.83 3.46
CA LYS A 90 0.30 36.85 4.84
C LYS A 90 1.08 35.93 5.79
N GLN A 91 1.64 34.83 5.27
CA GLN A 91 2.41 33.85 6.01
C GLN A 91 3.63 33.40 5.19
N SER A 92 4.72 33.06 5.87
CA SER A 92 5.96 32.57 5.24
C SER A 92 5.93 31.09 4.87
N THR A 93 4.83 30.38 5.18
CA THR A 93 4.65 28.95 4.94
C THR A 93 3.47 28.70 4.00
N CYS A 94 3.54 27.60 3.25
CA CYS A 94 2.49 27.15 2.32
C CYS A 94 2.03 25.73 2.68
N ILE A 95 0.77 25.42 2.42
CA ILE A 95 0.22 24.07 2.60
C ILE A 95 0.48 23.27 1.32
N LEU A 96 1.15 22.12 1.45
CA LEU A 96 1.41 21.20 0.34
C LEU A 96 0.49 19.98 0.44
N TYR A 97 -0.34 19.78 -0.57
CA TYR A 97 -1.14 18.56 -0.72
C TYR A 97 -0.42 17.61 -1.66
N ARG A 98 -0.18 16.38 -1.20
CA ARG A 98 0.43 15.31 -1.98
C ARG A 98 -0.42 14.05 -1.88
N SER A 99 -0.71 13.45 -3.02
CA SER A 99 -1.41 12.16 -3.09
C SER A 99 -0.37 11.07 -3.37
N ASP A 100 -0.23 10.14 -2.43
CA ASP A 100 0.63 8.96 -2.59
C ASP A 100 -0.26 7.69 -2.66
N LEU A 101 0.26 6.65 -3.31
CA LEU A 101 -0.42 5.36 -3.44
C LEU A 101 -0.44 4.64 -2.09
N VAL A 102 -1.64 4.31 -1.58
CA VAL A 102 -1.82 3.72 -0.24
C VAL A 102 -1.35 2.26 -0.16
N LEU A 103 -1.34 1.54 -1.29
CA LEU A 103 -0.95 0.13 -1.36
C LEU A 103 0.01 -0.07 -2.54
N GLY A 104 1.30 -0.21 -2.23
CA GLY A 104 2.33 -0.52 -3.20
C GLY A 104 2.54 -2.02 -3.40
N TRP A 105 3.23 -2.38 -4.48
CA TRP A 105 3.69 -3.76 -4.71
C TRP A 105 4.57 -4.29 -3.57
N LEU A 106 5.32 -3.40 -2.92
CA LEU A 106 6.15 -3.75 -1.76
C LEU A 106 5.31 -4.14 -0.55
N ASP A 107 4.22 -3.43 -0.27
CA ASP A 107 3.32 -3.75 0.86
C ASP A 107 2.63 -5.10 0.63
N LEU A 108 2.25 -5.39 -0.61
CA LEU A 108 1.71 -6.69 -1.01
C LEU A 108 2.74 -7.81 -0.80
N LEU A 109 3.99 -7.58 -1.25
CA LEU A 109 5.07 -8.55 -1.10
C LEU A 109 5.39 -8.82 0.37
N VAL A 110 5.40 -7.78 1.21
CA VAL A 110 5.64 -7.89 2.66
C VAL A 110 4.55 -8.75 3.32
N SER A 111 3.28 -8.50 2.99
CA SER A 111 2.18 -9.28 3.52
C SER A 111 2.25 -10.75 3.10
N PHE A 112 2.49 -11.01 1.81
CA PHE A 112 2.61 -12.37 1.28
C PHE A 112 3.83 -13.11 1.85
N GLY A 113 4.96 -12.42 1.97
CA GLY A 113 6.20 -12.95 2.55
C GLY A 113 6.04 -13.35 4.02
N GLY A 114 5.28 -12.57 4.79
CA GLY A 114 4.96 -12.92 6.19
C GLY A 114 4.17 -14.23 6.30
N CYS A 115 3.11 -14.38 5.51
CA CYS A 115 2.33 -15.62 5.49
C CYS A 115 3.16 -16.81 4.98
N ALA A 116 3.87 -16.66 3.86
CA ALA A 116 4.70 -17.71 3.30
C ALA A 116 5.81 -18.15 4.27
N GLY A 117 6.44 -17.20 4.97
CA GLY A 117 7.46 -17.48 5.99
C GLY A 117 6.92 -18.28 7.17
N LEU A 118 5.70 -17.97 7.65
CA LEU A 118 5.04 -18.74 8.71
C LEU A 118 4.73 -20.18 8.28
N PHE A 119 4.19 -20.38 7.07
CA PHE A 119 3.91 -21.71 6.54
C PHE A 119 5.18 -22.54 6.36
N LEU A 120 6.24 -21.93 5.81
CA LEU A 120 7.53 -22.61 5.65
C LEU A 120 8.19 -22.92 6.99
N GLY A 121 8.13 -22.00 7.95
CA GLY A 121 8.65 -22.21 9.31
C GLY A 121 7.96 -23.37 10.03
N ALA A 122 6.62 -23.41 10.02
CA ALA A 122 5.85 -24.50 10.60
C ALA A 122 6.12 -25.84 9.91
N SER A 123 6.20 -25.84 8.57
CA SER A 123 6.52 -27.02 7.78
C SER A 123 7.92 -27.56 8.11
N LEU A 124 8.91 -26.66 8.26
CA LEU A 124 10.29 -27.03 8.57
C LEU A 124 10.43 -27.63 9.98
N LEU A 125 9.79 -27.02 10.99
CA LEU A 125 9.81 -27.56 12.35
C LEU A 125 9.18 -28.95 12.41
N SER A 126 8.02 -29.14 11.76
CA SER A 126 7.36 -30.43 11.67
C SER A 126 8.23 -31.47 10.95
N PHE A 127 8.89 -31.08 9.86
CA PHE A 127 9.79 -31.97 9.11
C PHE A 127 11.00 -32.41 9.94
N ILE A 128 11.60 -31.49 10.70
CA ILE A 128 12.71 -31.80 11.61
C ILE A 128 12.27 -32.80 12.69
N GLU A 129 11.13 -32.57 13.32
CA GLU A 129 10.58 -33.47 14.34
C GLU A 129 10.33 -34.89 13.78
N LEU A 130 9.78 -34.96 12.57
CA LEU A 130 9.56 -36.23 11.87
C LEU A 130 10.88 -36.99 11.63
N ILE A 131 11.95 -36.29 11.20
CA ILE A 131 13.27 -36.91 11.03
C ILE A 131 13.83 -37.42 12.36
N TYR A 132 13.72 -36.65 13.44
CA TYR A 132 14.16 -37.09 14.77
C TYR A 132 13.42 -38.35 15.22
N PHE A 133 12.10 -38.39 15.06
CA PHE A 133 11.29 -39.54 15.43
C PHE A 133 11.62 -40.78 14.61
N LEU A 134 11.80 -40.63 13.28
CA LEU A 134 12.21 -41.72 12.40
C LEU A 134 13.60 -42.26 12.76
N THR A 135 14.56 -41.37 12.99
CA THR A 135 15.94 -41.76 13.35
C THR A 135 15.96 -42.52 14.68
N TRP A 136 15.22 -42.04 15.68
CA TRP A 136 15.07 -42.73 16.96
C TRP A 136 14.42 -44.11 16.78
N ARG A 137 13.29 -44.20 16.07
CA ARG A 137 12.60 -45.47 15.79
C ARG A 137 13.48 -46.47 15.06
N VAL A 138 14.20 -46.04 14.04
CA VAL A 138 15.12 -46.89 13.25
C VAL A 138 16.29 -47.35 14.12
N TYR A 139 16.90 -46.46 14.91
CA TYR A 139 17.98 -46.83 15.83
C TYR A 139 17.54 -47.88 16.85
N TYR A 140 16.38 -47.71 17.48
CA TYR A 140 15.82 -48.69 18.43
C TYR A 140 15.47 -50.01 17.75
N HIS A 141 14.88 -49.99 16.55
CA HIS A 141 14.54 -51.19 15.81
C HIS A 141 15.80 -51.96 15.34
N TRP A 142 16.85 -51.25 14.93
CA TRP A 142 18.11 -51.85 14.49
C TRP A 142 18.91 -52.43 15.66
N ARG A 143 18.86 -51.80 16.84
CA ARG A 143 19.41 -52.35 18.10
C ARG A 143 18.62 -53.57 18.61
N ARG A 144 17.38 -53.78 18.17
CA ARG A 144 16.54 -54.97 18.45
C ARG A 144 16.69 -56.09 17.40
N LYS A 145 17.89 -56.34 16.87
CA LYS A 145 18.19 -57.64 16.24
C LYS A 145 18.58 -58.65 17.32
N PRO A 146 17.77 -59.68 17.64
CA PRO A 146 18.30 -60.84 18.34
C PRO A 146 19.30 -61.53 17.40
N SER A 147 20.53 -61.73 17.89
CA SER A 147 21.45 -62.70 17.32
C SER A 147 20.71 -64.04 17.21
N LYS A 148 20.52 -64.56 16.00
CA LYS A 148 20.17 -65.98 15.80
C LYS A 148 21.38 -66.80 16.27
N ARG A 149 21.47 -67.08 17.58
CA ARG A 149 22.33 -68.14 18.10
C ARG A 149 21.78 -69.47 17.61
N MET A 150 22.48 -70.01 16.63
CA MET A 150 22.40 -71.37 16.13
C MET A 150 22.37 -72.38 17.29
N LYS A 151 21.51 -73.39 17.12
CA LYS A 151 21.16 -74.51 18.01
C LYS A 151 22.33 -75.06 18.86
N LEU A 152 22.10 -75.23 20.17
CA LEU A 152 22.75 -76.30 20.94
C LEU A 152 21.70 -77.05 21.78
N LYS A 153 21.35 -78.25 21.30
CA LYS A 153 20.48 -79.22 21.95
C LYS A 153 21.33 -79.97 22.99
N LYS A 154 21.06 -79.85 24.29
CA LYS A 154 21.68 -80.71 25.30
C LYS A 154 20.74 -80.98 26.47
N TRP A 155 20.06 -82.12 26.40
CA TRP A 155 19.40 -82.81 27.51
C TRP A 155 20.16 -84.11 27.79
N ARG A 156 20.17 -84.49 29.08
CA ARG A 156 20.87 -85.58 29.78
C ARG A 156 22.24 -85.20 30.36
N GLU A 157 22.55 -85.46 31.61
CA GLU A 157 21.90 -86.01 32.81
C GLU A 157 22.99 -85.93 33.93
N HIS A 158 22.63 -86.18 35.20
CA HIS A 158 23.52 -86.37 36.36
C HIS A 158 24.13 -85.13 37.05
N LYS A 159 23.46 -84.63 38.10
CA LYS A 159 23.77 -85.07 39.48
C LYS A 159 22.81 -84.44 40.49
N ILE A 160 22.17 -85.35 41.23
CA ILE A 160 21.38 -85.19 42.44
C ILE A 160 22.27 -84.61 43.56
N VAL A 161 21.74 -83.73 44.43
CA VAL A 161 21.82 -83.78 45.91
C VAL A 161 21.26 -82.48 46.55
N LYS A 162 20.17 -82.68 47.34
CA LYS A 162 19.68 -82.01 48.59
C LYS A 162 19.35 -80.49 48.63
N GLY A 163 18.09 -80.17 49.00
CA GLY A 163 17.61 -78.85 49.46
C GLY A 163 17.85 -78.64 50.98
N PRO A 164 16.99 -77.91 51.74
CA PRO A 164 16.10 -76.77 51.46
C PRO A 164 16.38 -75.57 52.43
N LEU A 165 15.38 -74.68 52.66
CA LEU A 165 15.24 -73.54 53.62
C LEU A 165 15.68 -72.15 53.13
N SER A 166 14.74 -71.23 52.88
CA SER A 166 14.09 -70.24 53.80
C SER A 166 15.07 -69.09 54.12
N ASP A 167 14.75 -67.79 54.13
CA ASP A 167 13.57 -66.98 54.44
C ASP A 167 13.78 -65.61 53.73
N SER A 168 12.74 -64.99 53.16
CA SER A 168 11.90 -63.95 53.78
C SER A 168 12.54 -62.56 53.91
N MET A 169 11.69 -61.57 53.61
CA MET A 169 11.74 -60.15 53.98
C MET A 169 12.77 -59.27 53.25
N ASN A 170 12.54 -57.98 53.00
CA ASN A 170 11.37 -57.08 52.97
C ASN A 170 11.99 -55.68 52.68
N SER A 171 11.13 -54.72 52.33
CA SER A 171 11.33 -53.26 52.32
C SER A 171 12.05 -52.70 51.08
N GLN A 172 11.35 -51.89 50.26
CA GLN A 172 10.96 -50.49 50.54
C GLN A 172 12.20 -49.64 50.78
N SER A 173 12.41 -48.46 50.21
CA SER A 173 11.62 -47.52 49.40
C SER A 173 12.60 -46.35 49.07
N ILE A 174 12.09 -45.17 48.69
CA ILE A 174 12.79 -43.91 48.28
C ILE A 174 12.89 -43.88 46.74
N ILE A 175 11.90 -43.40 45.97
CA ILE A 175 11.26 -42.06 45.93
C ILE A 175 12.30 -40.93 46.05
N TYR A 176 12.87 -40.52 44.92
CA TYR A 176 12.40 -39.38 44.11
C TYR A 176 12.74 -39.65 42.64
#